data_AF-A0A830FC17-F1
#
_entry.id   AF-A0A830FC17-F1
#
_cell.length_a   1.000
_cell.length_b   1.000
_cell.length_c   1.000
_cell.angle_alpha   90.00
_cell.angle_beta   90.00
_cell.angle_gamma   90.00
#
_symmetry.space_group_name_H-M   'P 1'
#
loop_
_entity.id
_entity.type
_entity.pdbx_description
1 polymer ?
#
loop_
_entity_poly.entity_id
_entity_poly.type
_entity_poly.pdbx_seq_one_letter_code
_entity_poly.pdbx_strand_id
1 'polypeptide(L)'
;MTGIGTVSAGSSPKRQAPQEYDMDRNRRQFLGALTAVVTGTVAGCSGGDSGESSPTETATATQAPTRTATGTPTDSVTSPAETATRTETSTETATPTATATETPTPTETPVDGDQEVAVAPGSFSFDPETFEVPVGSTVLWVWEAGGHNVKPTATPSGSDWSGTPGDDGKTYSSGYEYAYTFEVPGEYEYHCVPHQSVGMTGSFTVTE
;
A
#
# COMPACT_ATOMS: atom_id res chain seq x y z
N MET A 1 71.34 8.98 -27.99
CA MET A 1 71.28 8.26 -26.70
C MET A 1 70.91 9.29 -25.64
N THR A 2 69.64 9.36 -25.27
CA THR A 2 69.14 8.95 -23.92
C THR A 2 69.66 9.94 -22.86
N GLY A 3 68.89 10.84 -22.25
CA GLY A 3 67.51 10.80 -21.78
C GLY A 3 67.56 10.96 -20.26
N ILE A 4 66.93 12.00 -19.70
CA ILE A 4 66.38 12.04 -18.33
C ILE A 4 65.50 13.29 -18.20
N GLY A 5 64.21 13.12 -18.44
CA GLY A 5 63.18 14.07 -18.01
C GLY A 5 62.67 13.62 -16.64
N THR A 6 62.79 14.49 -15.63
CA THR A 6 62.25 14.29 -14.30
C THR A 6 60.73 14.49 -14.34
N VAL A 7 59.99 13.44 -14.03
CA VAL A 7 58.53 13.48 -13.88
C VAL A 7 58.16 13.98 -12.49
N SER A 8 57.42 15.08 -12.43
CA SER A 8 56.77 15.58 -11.22
C SER A 8 55.46 14.81 -11.02
N ALA A 9 55.34 14.07 -9.91
CA ALA A 9 54.12 13.36 -9.57
C ALA A 9 53.02 14.36 -9.16
N GLY A 10 51.95 14.41 -9.95
CA GLY A 10 50.73 15.16 -9.65
C GLY A 10 49.95 14.51 -8.51
N SER A 11 49.55 15.34 -7.54
CA SER A 11 48.70 14.96 -6.41
C SER A 11 47.28 14.68 -6.91
N SER A 12 46.79 13.46 -6.73
CA SER A 12 45.40 13.07 -7.01
C SER A 12 44.43 13.87 -6.13
N PRO A 13 43.31 14.40 -6.67
CA PRO A 13 42.23 14.90 -5.83
C PRO A 13 41.51 13.71 -5.17
N LYS A 14 41.43 13.76 -3.83
CA LYS A 14 40.60 12.85 -3.03
C LYS A 14 39.15 12.98 -3.49
N ARG A 15 38.54 11.86 -3.86
CA ARG A 15 37.09 11.74 -4.08
C ARG A 15 36.40 12.16 -2.78
N GLN A 16 35.67 13.26 -2.83
CA GLN A 16 34.74 13.67 -1.78
C GLN A 16 33.55 12.69 -1.81
N ALA A 17 33.25 12.10 -0.66
CA ALA A 17 32.02 11.33 -0.45
C ALA A 17 30.81 12.26 -0.66
N PRO A 18 29.69 11.76 -1.21
CA PRO A 18 28.46 12.55 -1.27
C PRO A 18 27.99 12.84 0.15
N GLN A 19 27.60 14.10 0.34
CA GLN A 19 27.16 14.64 1.62
C GLN A 19 25.91 13.90 2.10
N GLU A 20 25.89 13.61 3.39
CA GLU A 20 24.74 13.11 4.11
C GLU A 20 23.58 14.06 3.82
N TYR A 21 22.50 13.51 3.25
CA TYR A 21 21.23 14.22 3.14
C TYR A 21 20.76 14.46 4.57
N ASP A 22 20.95 15.69 5.05
CA ASP A 22 20.33 16.20 6.26
C ASP A 22 18.82 16.04 6.07
N MET A 23 18.24 15.12 6.84
CA MET A 23 16.81 14.86 6.90
C MET A 23 16.15 16.00 7.69
N ASP A 24 16.27 17.22 7.17
CA ASP A 24 15.43 18.36 7.54
C ASP A 24 14.03 18.16 6.92
N ARG A 25 13.37 17.05 7.25
CA ARG A 25 11.94 16.84 7.00
C ARG A 25 11.16 17.72 7.96
N ASN A 26 10.92 18.94 7.50
CA ASN A 26 9.66 19.65 7.65
C ASN A 26 9.08 19.71 9.09
N ARG A 27 9.84 20.24 10.06
CA ARG A 27 9.23 20.81 11.28
C ARG A 27 8.60 22.17 10.96
N ARG A 28 7.52 22.18 10.18
CA ARG A 28 6.61 23.34 10.15
C ARG A 28 5.67 23.24 11.33
N GLN A 29 6.17 23.70 12.48
CA GLN A 29 5.37 23.92 13.68
C GLN A 29 4.40 25.08 13.40
N PHE A 30 3.16 24.77 13.04
CA PHE A 30 2.09 25.74 13.12
C PHE A 30 1.83 26.05 14.60
N LEU A 31 2.28 27.23 15.06
CA LEU A 31 1.89 27.77 16.35
C LEU A 31 0.41 28.17 16.30
N GLY A 32 -0.47 27.23 16.64
CA GLY A 32 -1.87 27.51 16.96
C GLY A 32 -1.97 28.17 18.33
N ALA A 33 -2.28 29.46 18.36
CA ALA A 33 -2.62 30.19 19.57
C ALA A 33 -4.01 29.76 20.07
N LEU A 34 -4.06 28.97 21.15
CA LEU A 34 -5.30 28.66 21.87
C LEU A 34 -5.32 29.40 23.21
N THR A 35 -5.98 30.56 23.23
CA THR A 35 -6.55 31.09 24.46
C THR A 35 -7.90 30.44 24.70
N ALA A 36 -7.99 29.55 25.69
CA ALA A 36 -9.26 29.08 26.22
C ALA A 36 -9.32 29.38 27.72
N VAL A 37 -10.01 30.46 28.08
CA VAL A 37 -10.54 30.67 29.44
C VAL A 37 -12.02 30.34 29.38
N VAL A 38 -12.43 29.23 29.99
CA VAL A 38 -13.80 29.06 30.50
C VAL A 38 -13.72 28.27 31.81
N THR A 39 -13.81 29.00 32.92
CA THR A 39 -14.18 28.45 34.23
C THR A 39 -15.68 28.25 34.27
N GLY A 40 -16.14 27.04 34.60
CA GLY A 40 -17.56 26.75 34.81
C GLY A 40 -17.76 25.43 35.54
N THR A 41 -17.73 25.47 36.87
CA THR A 41 -18.23 24.40 37.74
C THR A 41 -19.73 24.57 37.96
N VAL A 42 -20.53 23.56 37.65
CA VAL A 42 -21.79 23.30 38.37
C VAL A 42 -22.01 21.80 38.54
N ALA A 43 -22.38 21.46 39.77
CA ALA A 43 -22.63 20.12 40.27
C ALA A 43 -24.06 19.66 39.95
N GLY A 44 -24.22 18.34 39.89
CA GLY A 44 -25.45 17.66 40.31
C GLY A 44 -26.38 17.18 39.20
N CYS A 45 -26.54 15.86 39.09
CA CYS A 45 -27.84 15.26 39.36
C CYS A 45 -27.71 13.77 39.70
N SER A 46 -28.36 13.39 40.79
CA SER A 46 -28.48 12.04 41.32
C SER A 46 -29.44 11.17 40.53
N GLY A 47 -29.18 9.86 40.54
CA GLY A 47 -30.21 8.85 40.81
C GLY A 47 -30.92 8.24 39.60
N GLY A 48 -30.87 6.92 39.50
CA GLY A 48 -31.69 6.15 38.56
C GLY A 48 -31.28 4.67 38.53
N ASP A 49 -31.90 3.90 39.42
CA ASP A 49 -31.73 2.50 39.74
C ASP A 49 -32.27 1.53 38.64
N SER A 50 -31.65 0.35 38.58
CA SER A 50 -32.19 -0.96 38.17
C SER A 50 -32.90 -1.15 36.82
N GLY A 51 -32.26 -1.96 35.97
CA GLY A 51 -32.87 -2.59 34.81
C GLY A 51 -32.10 -3.82 34.35
N GLU A 52 -31.85 -4.75 35.28
CA GLU A 52 -31.33 -6.08 34.96
C GLU A 52 -32.42 -6.91 34.27
N SER A 53 -32.17 -7.35 33.05
CA SER A 53 -32.93 -8.41 32.38
C SER A 53 -32.09 -9.03 31.26
N SER A 54 -31.27 -10.01 31.64
CA SER A 54 -31.16 -11.27 30.90
C SER A 54 -31.97 -12.29 31.68
N PRO A 55 -32.70 -13.23 31.04
CA PRO A 55 -32.07 -14.18 30.14
C PRO A 55 -32.95 -14.57 28.94
N THR A 56 -32.38 -15.35 28.01
CA THR A 56 -32.96 -16.64 27.60
C THR A 56 -31.94 -17.34 26.70
N GLU A 57 -31.30 -18.37 27.26
CA GLU A 57 -30.69 -19.43 26.47
C GLU A 57 -31.79 -20.19 25.72
N THR A 58 -31.57 -20.49 24.45
CA THR A 58 -32.21 -21.65 23.81
C THR A 58 -31.16 -22.38 23.02
N ALA A 59 -30.57 -23.37 23.68
CA ALA A 59 -29.90 -24.47 23.03
C ALA A 59 -30.94 -25.28 22.24
N THR A 60 -30.64 -25.56 20.97
CA THR A 60 -31.17 -26.73 20.29
C THR A 60 -30.02 -27.45 19.62
N ALA A 61 -29.72 -28.61 20.19
CA ALA A 61 -28.77 -29.57 19.70
C ALA A 61 -29.33 -30.34 18.49
N THR A 62 -28.41 -31.02 17.81
CA THR A 62 -28.63 -32.29 17.13
C THR A 62 -29.22 -32.20 15.71
N GLN A 63 -28.38 -32.39 14.70
CA GLN A 63 -28.12 -33.72 14.12
C GLN A 63 -26.96 -33.69 13.12
N ALA A 64 -25.94 -34.52 13.38
CA ALA A 64 -25.08 -35.05 12.33
C ALA A 64 -25.79 -36.26 11.68
N PRO A 65 -25.68 -36.40 10.36
CA PRO A 65 -25.43 -37.71 9.77
C PRO A 65 -24.27 -37.60 8.75
N THR A 66 -23.18 -38.32 8.96
CA THR A 66 -22.93 -39.69 8.45
C THR A 66 -21.99 -39.63 7.25
N ARG A 67 -20.77 -40.13 7.45
CA ARG A 67 -19.82 -40.45 6.38
C ARG A 67 -20.41 -41.58 5.54
N THR A 68 -20.44 -41.40 4.23
CA THR A 68 -20.51 -42.50 3.27
C THR A 68 -19.17 -42.63 2.58
N ALA A 69 -18.44 -43.68 2.94
CA ALA A 69 -17.32 -44.19 2.18
C ALA A 69 -17.81 -45.14 1.09
N THR A 70 -16.92 -45.38 0.12
CA THR A 70 -16.83 -46.55 -0.75
C THR A 70 -17.32 -46.36 -2.18
N GLY A 71 -16.36 -46.53 -3.11
CA GLY A 71 -16.62 -46.72 -4.52
C GLY A 71 -15.37 -46.51 -5.37
N THR A 72 -14.33 -47.31 -5.15
CA THR A 72 -13.27 -47.50 -6.14
C THR A 72 -13.79 -48.44 -7.22
N PRO A 73 -13.79 -48.06 -8.49
CA PRO A 73 -13.61 -49.01 -9.57
C PRO A 73 -12.17 -48.93 -10.08
N THR A 74 -11.45 -50.03 -9.83
CA THR A 74 -10.32 -50.47 -10.63
C THR A 74 -10.85 -50.88 -11.99
N ASP A 75 -10.36 -50.26 -13.06
CA ASP A 75 -10.35 -50.89 -14.38
C ASP A 75 -8.97 -50.73 -15.00
N SER A 76 -8.20 -51.81 -14.86
CA SER A 76 -7.05 -52.13 -15.70
C SER A 76 -7.54 -52.48 -17.09
N VAL A 77 -7.19 -51.70 -18.10
CA VAL A 77 -7.26 -52.12 -19.50
C VAL A 77 -5.93 -51.82 -20.19
N THR A 78 -5.16 -52.89 -20.33
CA THR A 78 -4.53 -53.37 -21.57
C THR A 78 -3.92 -52.34 -22.52
N SER A 79 -2.59 -52.37 -22.51
CA SER A 79 -1.69 -51.96 -23.60
C SER A 79 -1.88 -52.82 -24.86
N PRO A 80 -1.96 -52.19 -26.04
CA PRO A 80 -1.29 -52.72 -27.22
C PRO A 80 -0.10 -51.86 -27.64
N ALA A 81 1.03 -52.54 -27.83
CA ALA A 81 2.18 -52.04 -28.55
C ALA A 81 1.83 -51.94 -30.04
N GLU A 82 1.99 -50.76 -30.63
CA GLU A 82 2.03 -50.57 -32.07
C GLU A 82 3.29 -49.78 -32.41
N THR A 83 4.17 -50.47 -33.15
CA THR A 83 5.37 -49.91 -33.80
C THR A 83 4.93 -49.24 -35.09
N ALA A 84 5.20 -47.94 -35.24
CA ALA A 84 5.21 -47.29 -36.54
C ALA A 84 6.30 -46.22 -36.60
N THR A 85 7.40 -46.60 -37.26
CA THR A 85 8.44 -45.72 -37.78
C THR A 85 7.87 -44.79 -38.84
N ARG A 86 8.04 -43.47 -38.67
CA ARG A 86 8.19 -42.56 -39.81
C ARG A 86 9.10 -41.40 -39.42
N THR A 87 10.30 -41.41 -40.00
CA THR A 87 11.21 -40.27 -40.04
C THR A 87 10.73 -39.31 -41.12
N GLU A 88 10.22 -38.14 -40.72
CA GLU A 88 10.02 -37.01 -41.62
C GLU A 88 11.02 -35.93 -41.20
N THR A 89 12.09 -35.81 -41.98
CA THR A 89 13.07 -34.74 -41.86
C THR A 89 12.47 -33.47 -42.47
N SER A 90 11.82 -32.65 -41.64
CA SER A 90 11.53 -31.26 -41.98
C SER A 90 12.80 -30.43 -41.80
N THR A 91 13.36 -29.96 -42.91
CA THR A 91 14.37 -28.90 -42.90
C THR A 91 13.65 -27.58 -42.65
N GLU A 92 13.56 -27.18 -41.39
CA GLU A 92 13.07 -25.85 -41.01
C GLU A 92 14.21 -24.84 -41.21
N THR A 93 14.05 -23.97 -42.21
CA THR A 93 14.92 -22.81 -42.41
C THR A 93 14.71 -21.85 -41.23
N ALA A 94 15.67 -21.81 -40.30
CA ALA A 94 15.66 -20.85 -39.20
C ALA A 94 15.59 -19.42 -39.75
N THR A 95 14.45 -18.76 -39.55
CA THR A 95 14.30 -17.33 -39.76
C THR A 95 15.08 -16.63 -38.64
N PRO A 96 15.93 -15.63 -38.94
CA PRO A 96 16.66 -14.93 -37.89
C PRO A 96 15.67 -14.27 -36.93
N THR A 97 15.72 -14.69 -35.67
CA THR A 97 15.02 -14.05 -34.55
C THR A 97 15.42 -12.59 -34.52
N ALA A 98 14.47 -11.69 -34.80
CA ALA A 98 14.67 -10.27 -34.59
C ALA A 98 15.00 -10.05 -33.11
N THR A 99 16.19 -9.52 -32.84
CA THR A 99 16.57 -9.02 -31.52
C THR A 99 15.53 -8.00 -31.10
N ALA A 100 14.75 -8.31 -30.05
CA ALA A 100 13.88 -7.35 -29.41
C ALA A 100 14.74 -6.16 -29.00
N THR A 101 14.43 -4.99 -29.57
CA THR A 101 14.98 -3.74 -29.06
C THR A 101 14.31 -3.53 -27.71
N GLU A 102 15.08 -3.64 -26.64
CA GLU A 102 14.64 -3.32 -25.29
C GLU A 102 14.07 -1.89 -25.30
N THR A 103 12.75 -1.77 -25.17
CA THR A 103 12.09 -0.49 -24.94
C THR A 103 12.66 0.07 -23.63
N PRO A 104 13.23 1.29 -23.62
CA PRO A 104 13.72 1.86 -22.37
C PRO A 104 12.58 1.91 -21.36
N THR A 105 12.78 1.33 -20.18
CA THR A 105 11.86 1.45 -19.05
C THR A 105 11.66 2.94 -18.77
N PRO A 106 10.42 3.45 -18.78
CA PRO A 106 10.18 4.84 -18.39
C PRO A 106 10.74 5.05 -16.99
N THR A 107 11.62 6.04 -16.84
CA THR A 107 12.04 6.53 -15.54
C THR A 107 10.88 7.38 -15.03
N GLU A 108 10.11 6.86 -14.08
CA GLU A 108 9.02 7.60 -13.44
C GLU A 108 9.63 8.87 -12.80
N THR A 109 9.09 10.03 -13.15
CA THR A 109 9.47 11.28 -12.47
C THR A 109 8.82 11.25 -11.09
N PRO A 110 9.58 11.48 -10.00
CA PRO A 110 9.00 11.51 -8.66
C PRO A 110 7.86 12.53 -8.62
N VAL A 111 6.71 12.11 -8.11
CA VAL A 111 5.54 12.98 -7.93
C VAL A 111 5.77 13.78 -6.65
N ASP A 112 5.87 15.10 -6.76
CA ASP A 112 5.90 15.98 -5.59
C ASP A 112 4.46 16.22 -5.13
N GLY A 113 4.06 15.62 -4.00
CA GLY A 113 2.74 15.82 -3.41
C GLY A 113 2.73 17.02 -2.46
N ASP A 114 1.63 17.77 -2.43
CA ASP A 114 1.42 18.86 -1.46
C ASP A 114 1.35 18.34 -0.01
N GLN A 115 0.86 17.10 0.17
CA GLN A 115 0.85 16.37 1.42
C GLN A 115 1.38 14.95 1.21
N GLU A 116 2.46 14.59 1.92
CA GLU A 116 2.98 13.22 1.95
C GLU A 116 2.40 12.46 3.16
N VAL A 117 1.99 11.21 2.95
CA VAL A 117 1.52 10.28 3.98
C VAL A 117 2.37 9.02 3.93
N ALA A 118 3.15 8.77 4.98
CA ALA A 118 3.86 7.52 5.13
C ALA A 118 2.87 6.39 5.43
N VAL A 119 2.95 5.31 4.66
CA VAL A 119 2.14 4.10 4.83
C VAL A 119 2.99 3.06 5.57
N ALA A 120 2.54 2.73 6.77
CA ALA A 120 3.16 1.80 7.69
C ALA A 120 4.62 2.14 8.09
N PRO A 121 4.87 3.32 8.70
CA PRO A 121 6.20 3.75 9.13
C PRO A 121 6.65 3.03 10.42
N GLY A 122 6.88 1.72 10.33
CA GLY A 122 7.24 0.86 11.46
C GLY A 122 6.06 0.41 12.35
N SER A 123 4.84 0.87 12.06
CA SER A 123 3.58 0.48 12.72
C SER A 123 2.43 0.33 11.71
N PHE A 124 1.32 -0.28 12.11
CA PHE A 124 0.10 -0.35 11.29
C PHE A 124 -0.68 0.97 11.32
N SER A 125 -0.09 2.04 10.79
CA SER A 125 -0.62 3.40 10.82
C SER A 125 -0.31 4.16 9.53
N PHE A 126 -1.05 5.25 9.31
CA PHE A 126 -0.70 6.30 8.36
C PHE A 126 -0.08 7.47 9.13
N ASP A 127 0.94 8.12 8.58
CA ASP A 127 1.58 9.30 9.21
C ASP A 127 1.72 10.45 8.19
N PRO A 128 1.08 11.61 8.41
CA PRO A 128 0.14 11.89 9.49
C PRO A 128 -1.15 11.06 9.35
N GLU A 129 -1.76 10.68 10.48
CA GLU A 129 -3.06 9.99 10.49
C GLU A 129 -4.19 10.94 10.10
N THR A 130 -4.09 12.20 10.51
CA THR A 130 -5.05 13.27 10.22
C THR A 130 -4.37 14.55 9.74
N PHE A 131 -4.98 15.21 8.74
CA PHE A 131 -4.47 16.46 8.17
C PHE A 131 -5.57 17.24 7.44
N GLU A 132 -5.23 18.41 6.93
CA GLU A 132 -6.10 19.25 6.10
C GLU A 132 -5.31 19.75 4.88
N VAL A 133 -5.97 19.84 3.73
CA VAL A 133 -5.40 20.38 2.48
C VAL A 133 -6.43 21.27 1.76
N PRO A 134 -6.00 22.28 0.98
CA PRO A 134 -6.93 23.01 0.11
C PRO A 134 -7.38 22.17 -1.10
N VAL A 135 -8.51 22.54 -1.71
CA VAL A 135 -8.94 22.02 -3.01
C VAL A 135 -7.81 22.18 -4.05
N GLY A 136 -7.58 21.12 -4.82
CA GLY A 136 -6.52 21.05 -5.83
C GLY A 136 -5.19 20.52 -5.30
N SER A 137 -5.07 20.24 -3.99
CA SER A 137 -3.87 19.58 -3.45
C SER A 137 -3.77 18.12 -3.86
N THR A 138 -2.54 17.69 -4.09
CA THR A 138 -2.19 16.29 -4.32
C THR A 138 -1.69 15.65 -3.04
N VAL A 139 -2.36 14.59 -2.59
CA VAL A 139 -1.87 13.74 -1.50
C VAL A 139 -1.07 12.59 -2.09
N LEU A 140 0.14 12.39 -1.59
CA LEU A 140 1.06 11.32 -1.95
C LEU A 140 1.17 10.35 -0.78
N TRP A 141 0.79 9.10 -0.98
CA TRP A 141 1.04 8.00 -0.05
C TRP A 141 2.32 7.27 -0.44
N VAL A 142 3.23 7.07 0.52
CA VAL A 142 4.55 6.43 0.30
C VAL A 142 4.67 5.21 1.21
N TRP A 143 4.87 4.02 0.65
CA TRP A 143 4.95 2.77 1.41
C TRP A 143 6.31 2.59 2.05
N GLU A 144 6.39 2.67 3.37
CA GLU A 144 7.60 2.31 4.12
C GLU A 144 7.68 0.79 4.37
N ALA A 145 6.53 0.11 4.44
CA ALA A 145 6.42 -1.33 4.52
C ALA A 145 5.41 -1.89 3.50
N GLY A 146 5.56 -3.18 3.16
CA GLY A 146 4.65 -3.87 2.25
C GLY A 146 3.44 -4.50 2.93
N GLY A 147 2.43 -4.88 2.15
CA GLY A 147 1.20 -5.54 2.67
C GLY A 147 0.08 -4.56 3.03
N HIS A 148 0.16 -3.33 2.53
CA HIS A 148 -0.80 -2.27 2.83
C HIS A 148 -1.50 -1.80 1.55
N ASN A 149 -2.72 -1.29 1.72
CA ASN A 149 -3.45 -0.55 0.71
C ASN A 149 -4.11 0.69 1.34
N VAL A 150 -4.63 1.56 0.49
CA VAL A 150 -5.40 2.73 0.88
C VAL A 150 -6.76 2.61 0.20
N LYS A 151 -7.83 2.46 0.98
CA LYS A 151 -9.21 2.34 0.49
C LYS A 151 -10.12 3.32 1.22
N PRO A 152 -11.02 4.02 0.52
CA PRO A 152 -11.93 4.96 1.14
C PRO A 152 -12.91 4.22 2.05
N THR A 153 -13.18 4.83 3.20
CA THR A 153 -14.28 4.48 4.11
C THR A 153 -15.45 5.44 3.87
N ALA A 154 -15.16 6.73 3.72
CA ALA A 154 -16.13 7.79 3.44
C ALA A 154 -15.49 8.86 2.55
N THR A 155 -16.28 9.40 1.63
CA THR A 155 -15.87 10.48 0.72
C THR A 155 -17.02 11.46 0.52
N PRO A 156 -16.72 12.74 0.20
CA PRO A 156 -17.75 13.71 -0.13
C PRO A 156 -18.53 13.29 -1.38
N SER A 157 -19.80 13.66 -1.45
CA SER A 157 -20.61 13.45 -2.65
C SER A 157 -19.99 14.13 -3.87
N GLY A 158 -19.81 13.37 -4.96
CA GLY A 158 -19.18 13.86 -6.19
C GLY A 158 -17.68 13.62 -6.29
N SER A 159 -17.03 13.14 -5.21
CA SER A 159 -15.67 12.63 -5.29
C SER A 159 -15.65 11.29 -6.04
N ASP A 160 -14.68 11.11 -6.91
CA ASP A 160 -14.38 9.89 -7.67
C ASP A 160 -13.18 9.11 -7.11
N TRP A 161 -12.64 9.56 -5.97
CA TRP A 161 -11.49 8.90 -5.34
C TRP A 161 -11.84 7.49 -4.85
N SER A 162 -11.18 6.48 -5.42
CA SER A 162 -11.35 5.07 -5.07
C SER A 162 -10.21 4.49 -4.23
N GLY A 163 -9.23 5.31 -3.84
CA GLY A 163 -7.98 4.86 -3.23
C GLY A 163 -7.10 4.08 -4.21
N THR A 164 -6.14 3.33 -3.67
CA THR A 164 -5.20 2.53 -4.47
C THR A 164 -5.89 1.60 -5.47
N PRO A 165 -5.31 1.38 -6.67
CA PRO A 165 -5.96 0.60 -7.72
C PRO A 165 -6.15 -0.87 -7.35
N GLY A 166 -7.05 -1.57 -8.05
CA GLY A 166 -7.36 -2.99 -7.80
C GLY A 166 -8.42 -3.22 -6.72
N ASP A 167 -8.74 -4.48 -6.46
CA ASP A 167 -9.70 -4.89 -5.43
C ASP A 167 -9.15 -4.72 -4.00
N ASP A 168 -10.01 -4.95 -3.00
CA ASP A 168 -9.69 -4.78 -1.58
C ASP A 168 -8.60 -5.73 -1.07
N GLY A 169 -8.34 -6.84 -1.77
CA GLY A 169 -7.27 -7.78 -1.45
C GLY A 169 -5.92 -7.39 -2.03
N LYS A 170 -5.87 -6.46 -2.99
CA LYS A 170 -4.61 -6.01 -3.57
C LYS A 170 -3.86 -5.13 -2.57
N THR A 171 -2.61 -5.49 -2.32
CA THR A 171 -1.67 -4.75 -1.46
C THR A 171 -0.39 -4.44 -2.21
N TYR A 172 0.37 -3.48 -1.69
CA TYR A 172 1.56 -2.95 -2.33
C TYR A 172 2.80 -3.17 -1.46
N SER A 173 3.97 -3.19 -2.10
CA SER A 173 5.27 -3.39 -1.44
C SER A 173 5.86 -2.06 -0.95
N SER A 174 6.88 -2.15 -0.08
CA SER A 174 7.69 -0.98 0.30
C SER A 174 8.27 -0.29 -0.94
N GLY A 175 8.29 1.05 -0.93
CA GLY A 175 8.72 1.88 -2.06
C GLY A 175 7.65 2.09 -3.13
N TYR A 176 6.44 1.52 -2.96
CA TYR A 176 5.30 1.91 -3.79
C TYR A 176 4.84 3.32 -3.42
N GLU A 177 4.39 4.07 -4.42
CA GLU A 177 3.85 5.41 -4.26
C GLU A 177 2.47 5.48 -4.94
N TYR A 178 1.55 6.20 -4.32
CA TYR A 178 0.23 6.47 -4.88
C TYR A 178 -0.10 7.95 -4.66
N ALA A 179 -0.43 8.67 -5.73
CA ALA A 179 -0.79 10.08 -5.66
C ALA A 179 -2.21 10.31 -6.16
N TYR A 180 -2.93 11.25 -5.54
CA TYR A 180 -4.24 11.69 -5.99
C TYR A 180 -4.47 13.17 -5.72
N THR A 181 -4.99 13.90 -6.70
CA THR A 181 -5.38 15.31 -6.57
C THR A 181 -6.84 15.43 -6.18
N PHE A 182 -7.12 16.12 -5.09
CA PHE A 182 -8.48 16.24 -4.54
C PHE A 182 -9.16 17.54 -4.97
N GLU A 183 -10.19 17.43 -5.79
CA GLU A 183 -10.92 18.59 -6.31
C GLU A 183 -12.25 18.88 -5.59
N VAL A 184 -12.74 17.94 -4.78
CA VAL A 184 -14.04 18.05 -4.09
C VAL A 184 -13.80 18.34 -2.60
N PRO A 185 -14.28 19.48 -2.07
CA PRO A 185 -14.14 19.81 -0.66
C PRO A 185 -14.98 18.88 0.23
N GLY A 186 -14.54 18.69 1.47
CA GLY A 186 -15.23 17.90 2.50
C GLY A 186 -14.31 16.90 3.19
N GLU A 187 -14.94 16.06 4.02
CA GLU A 187 -14.27 15.04 4.81
C GLU A 187 -14.01 13.76 4.02
N TYR A 188 -12.78 13.27 4.12
CA TYR A 188 -12.33 12.00 3.55
C TYR A 188 -11.85 11.09 4.68
N GLU A 189 -12.32 9.85 4.69
CA GLU A 189 -11.87 8.82 5.61
C GLU A 189 -11.41 7.61 4.81
N TYR A 190 -10.35 6.96 5.26
CA TYR A 190 -9.78 5.80 4.58
C TYR A 190 -9.16 4.81 5.56
N HIS A 191 -8.88 3.61 5.07
CA HIS A 191 -8.29 2.55 5.85
C HIS A 191 -7.40 1.64 4.99
N CYS A 192 -6.58 0.85 5.66
CA CYS A 192 -5.90 -0.29 5.07
C CYS A 192 -6.74 -1.54 5.32
N VAL A 193 -7.28 -2.18 4.26
CA VAL A 193 -8.21 -3.31 4.37
C VAL A 193 -7.66 -4.45 5.25
N PRO A 194 -6.42 -4.95 5.06
CA PRO A 194 -5.89 -6.03 5.91
C PRO A 194 -5.70 -5.66 7.38
N HIS A 195 -5.65 -4.37 7.72
CA HIS A 195 -5.29 -3.86 9.05
C HIS A 195 -6.37 -2.96 9.67
N GLN A 196 -7.58 -2.93 9.09
CA GLN A 196 -8.69 -2.13 9.59
C GLN A 196 -9.09 -2.55 11.01
N SER A 197 -9.08 -3.85 11.30
CA SER A 197 -9.46 -4.40 12.62
C SER A 197 -8.49 -4.02 13.74
N VAL A 198 -7.27 -3.60 13.40
CA VAL A 198 -6.25 -3.10 14.34
C VAL A 198 -6.10 -1.58 14.31
N GLY A 199 -7.01 -0.87 13.62
CA GLY A 199 -7.09 0.59 13.65
C GLY A 199 -6.20 1.31 12.63
N MET A 200 -5.77 0.66 11.54
CA MET A 200 -5.04 1.37 10.48
C MET A 200 -6.01 2.18 9.61
N THR A 201 -6.40 3.34 10.13
CA THR A 201 -7.31 4.31 9.54
C THR A 201 -6.63 5.66 9.38
N GLY A 202 -7.10 6.49 8.46
CA GLY A 202 -6.70 7.89 8.35
C GLY A 202 -7.87 8.74 7.89
N SER A 203 -7.79 10.04 8.12
CA SER A 203 -8.80 10.99 7.67
C SER A 203 -8.19 12.34 7.33
N PHE A 204 -8.87 13.11 6.49
CA PHE A 204 -8.47 14.48 6.20
C PHE A 204 -9.63 15.30 5.66
N THR A 205 -9.51 16.62 5.81
CA THR A 205 -10.46 17.58 5.26
C THR A 205 -9.86 18.26 4.04
N VAL A 206 -10.62 18.31 2.95
CA VAL A 206 -10.33 19.18 1.80
C VAL A 206 -11.11 20.48 1.98
N THR A 207 -10.37 21.58 2.14
CA THR A 207 -10.89 22.92 2.43
C THR A 207 -11.00 23.77 1.17
N GLU A 208 -11.97 24.70 1.13
CA GLU A 208 -12.16 25.63 0.00
C GLU A 208 -11.06 26.69 -0.15
#